data_AF-A0A0D3LBD1-F1
#
_entry.id   AF-A0A0D3LBD1-F1
#
_cell.length_a   1.000
_cell.length_b   1.000
_cell.length_c   1.000
_cell.angle_alpha   90.00
_cell.angle_beta   90.00
_cell.angle_gamma   90.00
#
_symmetry.space_group_name_H-M   'P 1'
#
loop_
_entity.id
_entity.type
_entity.pdbx_description
1 polymer ?
#
loop_
_entity_poly.entity_id
_entity_poly.type
_entity_poly.pdbx_seq_one_letter_code
_entity_poly.pdbx_strand_id
1 'polypeptide(L)'
;MSDPLPEAMENPYWNNSKVINLLLICMIITLLTSCGGKDHPSVSSSLMNDYKYQAGQVWQYETRKHEENSTLEILQVDMGERDTIVHIALHHLRLKNPHTENSITDELPHLPMSVTSIDASVMQLVESKEPPHIPEGYYLWKEAYETGKAGVYTLSVKEAVNAVEEAINQ
;
A
#
# COMPACT_ATOMS: atom_id res chain seq x y z
N MET A 1 -15.06 26.91 33.39
CA MET A 1 -15.89 27.11 32.19
C MET A 1 -14.96 26.83 31.03
N SER A 2 -14.92 25.57 30.61
CA SER A 2 -14.02 25.07 29.57
C SER A 2 -14.68 25.33 28.23
N ASP A 3 -13.97 26.01 27.35
CA ASP A 3 -14.43 26.32 26.00
C ASP A 3 -14.79 25.03 25.25
N PRO A 4 -15.89 25.01 24.47
CA PRO A 4 -16.22 23.86 23.65
C PRO A 4 -15.19 23.70 22.53
N LEU A 5 -14.78 22.45 22.27
CA LEU A 5 -13.91 22.08 21.16
C LEU A 5 -14.54 22.53 19.83
N PRO A 6 -13.73 23.02 18.87
CA PRO A 6 -14.24 23.47 17.59
C PRO A 6 -14.90 22.31 16.85
N GLU A 7 -16.13 22.58 16.42
CA GLU A 7 -16.95 21.77 15.53
C GLU A 7 -16.09 21.27 14.36
N ALA A 8 -16.05 19.95 14.17
CA ALA A 8 -15.23 19.30 13.16
C ALA A 8 -15.50 19.94 11.80
N MET A 9 -14.48 20.53 11.20
CA MET A 9 -14.53 21.02 9.83
C MET A 9 -14.90 19.85 8.92
N GLU A 10 -16.13 19.85 8.42
CA GLU A 10 -16.60 18.91 7.40
C GLU A 10 -15.69 19.03 6.18
N ASN A 11 -14.80 18.05 6.01
CA ASN A 11 -13.93 17.96 4.86
C ASN A 11 -14.79 17.50 3.65
N PRO A 12 -14.93 18.32 2.60
CA PRO A 12 -15.85 18.07 1.50
C PRO A 12 -15.46 16.88 0.61
N TYR A 13 -14.29 16.28 0.82
CA TYR A 13 -13.84 15.10 0.07
C TYR A 13 -14.60 13.80 0.42
N TRP A 14 -15.49 13.81 1.41
CA TRP A 14 -16.07 12.58 1.98
C TRP A 14 -17.59 12.41 1.84
N ASN A 15 -18.30 13.37 1.23
CA ASN A 15 -19.77 13.30 1.17
C ASN A 15 -20.34 12.52 -0.03
N ASN A 16 -19.51 11.75 -0.73
CA ASN A 16 -19.97 10.88 -1.82
C ASN A 16 -19.81 9.42 -1.40
N SER A 17 -20.94 8.78 -1.07
CA SER A 17 -21.07 7.36 -0.69
C SER A 17 -20.58 6.35 -1.75
N LYS A 18 -19.96 6.83 -2.85
CA LYS A 18 -19.34 6.05 -3.91
C LYS A 18 -17.80 5.97 -3.79
N VAL A 19 -17.16 6.91 -3.09
CA VAL A 19 -15.69 6.91 -2.89
C VAL A 19 -15.28 5.86 -1.85
N ILE A 20 -16.16 5.60 -0.87
CA ILE A 20 -15.98 4.58 0.18
C ILE A 20 -15.86 3.17 -0.42
N ASN A 21 -16.46 2.91 -1.59
CA ASN A 21 -16.35 1.62 -2.25
C ASN A 21 -15.00 1.39 -2.95
N LEU A 22 -14.20 2.42 -3.17
CA LEU A 22 -12.90 2.29 -3.85
C LEU A 22 -11.80 1.73 -2.94
N LEU A 23 -11.99 1.81 -1.61
CA LEU A 23 -11.10 1.18 -0.62
C LEU A 23 -11.40 -0.32 -0.41
N LEU A 24 -12.45 -0.86 -1.05
CA LEU A 24 -12.95 -2.23 -0.82
C LEU A 24 -12.86 -3.16 -2.05
N ILE A 25 -12.40 -2.70 -3.22
CA ILE A 25 -12.35 -3.51 -4.46
C ILE A 25 -10.98 -4.20 -4.62
N CYS A 26 -10.57 -4.98 -3.61
CA CYS A 26 -9.57 -6.05 -3.78
C CYS A 26 -10.11 -7.42 -3.34
N MET A 27 -11.39 -7.50 -3.00
CA MET A 27 -12.06 -8.77 -2.75
C MET A 27 -12.56 -9.37 -4.07
N ILE A 28 -12.12 -10.60 -4.31
CA ILE A 28 -12.66 -11.66 -5.19
C ILE A 28 -11.68 -12.05 -6.31
N ILE A 29 -10.68 -12.87 -5.96
CA ILE A 29 -10.43 -14.13 -6.67
C ILE A 29 -10.02 -15.19 -5.65
N THR A 30 -10.91 -16.13 -5.33
CA THR A 30 -10.52 -17.43 -4.80
C THR A 30 -11.12 -18.52 -5.66
N LEU A 31 -10.28 -19.18 -6.46
CA LEU A 31 -10.51 -20.53 -6.94
C LEU A 31 -9.52 -21.46 -6.22
N LEU A 32 -10.09 -22.43 -5.52
CA LEU A 32 -9.43 -23.45 -4.73
C LEU A 32 -8.52 -24.32 -5.60
N THR A 33 -7.30 -24.60 -5.13
CA THR A 33 -6.77 -25.97 -5.13
C THR A 33 -5.91 -26.20 -3.89
N SER A 34 -6.09 -27.38 -3.32
CA SER A 34 -5.59 -27.86 -2.03
C SER A 34 -4.43 -28.85 -2.23
N CYS A 35 -3.59 -28.94 -1.20
CA CYS A 35 -2.54 -29.95 -0.90
C CYS A 35 -1.30 -29.95 -1.82
N GLY A 36 -0.07 -30.13 -1.33
CA GLY A 36 0.45 -30.42 0.01
C GLY A 36 1.96 -30.70 -0.07
N GLY A 37 2.67 -30.71 1.06
CA GLY A 37 4.07 -31.14 1.15
C GLY A 37 4.81 -30.48 2.30
N LYS A 38 5.58 -31.27 3.06
CA LYS A 38 6.04 -31.01 4.43
C LYS A 38 7.57 -30.80 4.50
N ASP A 39 7.97 -30.10 5.57
CA ASP A 39 9.24 -30.15 6.34
C ASP A 39 10.34 -29.07 6.14
N HIS A 40 10.79 -28.57 7.30
CA HIS A 40 11.64 -27.41 7.69
C HIS A 40 13.19 -27.64 7.59
N PRO A 41 14.06 -26.73 8.09
CA PRO A 41 14.25 -25.30 7.80
C PRO A 41 15.73 -24.96 7.47
N SER A 42 15.98 -23.87 6.75
CA SER A 42 17.27 -23.16 6.79
C SER A 42 17.04 -21.70 7.18
N VAL A 43 16.81 -21.47 8.48
CA VAL A 43 16.80 -20.12 9.06
C VAL A 43 18.25 -19.67 9.16
N SER A 44 18.74 -18.90 8.19
CA SER A 44 19.99 -18.14 8.36
C SER A 44 20.20 -16.98 7.37
N SER A 45 19.30 -16.71 6.42
CA SER A 45 19.41 -15.52 5.55
C SER A 45 18.22 -14.57 5.60
N SER A 46 17.10 -14.95 6.22
CA SER A 46 15.89 -14.11 6.29
C SER A 46 15.98 -13.00 7.34
N LEU A 47 16.63 -13.25 8.48
CA LEU A 47 16.72 -12.27 9.58
C LEU A 47 17.61 -11.05 9.28
N MET A 48 18.41 -11.09 8.20
CA MET A 48 19.31 -9.98 7.84
C MET A 48 18.64 -8.92 6.95
N ASN A 49 17.48 -9.21 6.34
CA ASN A 49 16.75 -8.26 5.48
C ASN A 49 15.74 -7.40 6.26
N ASP A 50 15.49 -7.70 7.53
CA ASP A 50 14.40 -7.08 8.31
C ASP A 50 14.65 -5.62 8.72
N TYR A 51 15.85 -5.06 8.46
CA TYR A 51 16.19 -3.66 8.78
C TYR A 51 16.30 -2.73 7.55
N LYS A 52 16.13 -3.26 6.34
CA LYS A 52 16.34 -2.46 5.11
C LYS A 52 15.34 -1.32 4.98
N TYR A 53 14.08 -1.58 5.33
CA TYR A 53 12.99 -0.63 5.20
C TYR A 53 12.56 -0.08 6.55
N GLN A 54 12.37 1.24 6.60
CA GLN A 54 11.93 1.96 7.80
C GLN A 54 10.93 3.03 7.40
N ALA A 55 9.94 3.26 8.26
CA ALA A 55 8.96 4.32 8.04
C ALA A 55 9.64 5.68 7.82
N GLY A 56 9.12 6.46 6.88
CA GLY A 56 9.70 7.74 6.47
C GLY A 56 10.80 7.66 5.41
N GLN A 57 11.24 6.47 4.99
CA GLN A 57 12.12 6.36 3.84
C GLN A 57 11.36 6.63 2.53
N VAL A 58 11.98 7.39 1.63
CA VAL A 58 11.47 7.65 0.28
C VAL A 58 12.43 7.07 -0.75
N TRP A 59 11.90 6.31 -1.70
CA TRP A 59 12.65 5.56 -2.69
C TRP A 59 12.20 5.91 -4.11
N GLN A 60 13.16 5.94 -5.03
CA GLN A 60 12.90 5.71 -6.45
C GLN A 60 12.68 4.22 -6.68
N TYR A 61 11.83 3.89 -7.64
CA TYR A 61 11.50 2.53 -8.02
C TYR A 61 11.32 2.44 -9.54
N GLU A 62 11.24 1.23 -10.07
CA GLU A 62 10.96 1.02 -11.50
C GLU A 62 9.50 1.43 -11.81
N THR A 63 9.31 2.62 -12.40
CA THR A 63 7.98 3.18 -12.66
C THR A 63 7.37 2.70 -13.98
N ARG A 64 6.09 3.03 -14.21
CA ARG A 64 5.52 2.98 -15.56
C ARG A 64 6.13 4.09 -16.41
N LYS A 65 6.00 3.95 -17.73
CA LYS A 65 6.44 4.97 -18.69
C LYS A 65 5.68 6.28 -18.43
N HIS A 66 6.37 7.41 -18.46
CA HIS A 66 5.82 8.76 -18.21
C HIS A 66 5.44 9.06 -16.75
N GLU A 67 5.89 8.23 -15.80
CA GLU A 67 5.74 8.42 -14.36
C GLU A 67 7.10 8.43 -13.65
N GLU A 68 8.18 8.82 -14.33
CA GLU A 68 9.56 8.72 -13.82
C GLU A 68 9.83 9.57 -12.56
N ASN A 69 8.95 10.52 -12.26
CA ASN A 69 9.00 11.33 -11.04
C ASN A 69 8.24 10.73 -9.86
N SER A 70 7.57 9.58 -10.06
CA SER A 70 6.84 8.91 -8.99
C SER A 70 7.80 8.34 -7.96
N THR A 71 7.44 8.50 -6.68
CA THR A 71 8.24 8.03 -5.55
C THR A 71 7.43 7.12 -4.65
N LEU A 72 8.13 6.20 -4.01
CA LEU A 72 7.59 5.28 -3.01
C LEU A 72 8.01 5.73 -1.63
N GLU A 73 7.05 5.94 -0.74
CA GLU A 73 7.29 6.25 0.66
C GLU A 73 6.92 5.05 1.54
N ILE A 74 7.82 4.64 2.43
CA ILE A 74 7.55 3.61 3.43
C ILE A 74 6.73 4.24 4.56
N LEU A 75 5.52 3.76 4.78
CA LEU A 75 4.62 4.22 5.84
C LEU A 75 4.86 3.48 7.15
N GLN A 76 4.96 2.15 7.07
CA GLN A 76 5.01 1.24 8.21
C GLN A 76 5.60 -0.10 7.74
N VAL A 77 6.29 -0.81 8.62
CA VAL A 77 6.74 -2.18 8.37
C VAL A 77 6.17 -3.08 9.46
N ASP A 78 5.38 -4.06 9.04
CA ASP A 78 4.78 -5.06 9.91
C ASP A 78 5.58 -6.36 9.80
N MET A 79 6.24 -6.73 10.90
CA MET A 79 7.01 -7.97 11.00
C MET A 79 6.11 -9.10 11.52
N GLY A 80 5.76 -10.05 10.66
CA GLY A 80 5.08 -11.28 11.05
C GLY A 80 6.06 -12.43 11.28
N GLU A 81 5.60 -13.52 11.90
CA GLU A 81 6.43 -14.72 12.10
C GLU A 81 6.89 -15.38 10.78
N ARG A 82 6.12 -15.15 9.70
CA ARG A 82 6.35 -15.78 8.38
C ARG A 82 6.66 -14.77 7.29
N ASP A 83 6.05 -13.58 7.37
CA ASP A 83 6.07 -12.60 6.29
C ASP A 83 6.32 -11.20 6.86
N THR A 84 7.20 -10.44 6.21
CA THR A 84 7.38 -9.01 6.45
C THR A 84 6.57 -8.24 5.41
N ILE A 85 5.68 -7.37 5.90
CA ILE A 85 4.77 -6.56 5.08
C ILE A 85 5.23 -5.12 5.14
N VAL A 86 5.42 -4.52 3.97
CA VAL A 86 5.85 -3.14 3.83
C VAL A 86 4.65 -2.33 3.33
N HIS A 87 4.17 -1.43 4.17
CA HIS A 87 3.11 -0.50 3.81
C HIS A 87 3.72 0.72 3.14
N ILE A 88 3.25 1.03 1.93
CA ILE A 88 3.78 2.13 1.14
C ILE A 88 2.69 3.13 0.76
N ALA A 89 3.11 4.37 0.53
CA ALA A 89 2.37 5.33 -0.29
C ALA A 89 3.15 5.56 -1.59
N LEU A 90 2.42 5.88 -2.66
CA LEU A 90 3.00 6.28 -3.93
C LEU A 90 2.55 7.69 -4.27
N HIS A 91 3.51 8.51 -4.66
CA HIS A 91 3.30 9.94 -4.96
C HIS A 91 3.62 10.23 -6.42
N HIS A 92 3.08 11.34 -6.93
CA HIS A 92 3.31 11.84 -8.30
C HIS A 92 2.99 10.82 -9.41
N LEU A 93 1.96 10.01 -9.18
CA LEU A 93 1.40 9.10 -10.18
C LEU A 93 0.57 9.86 -11.22
N ARG A 94 0.18 9.14 -12.27
CA ARG A 94 -0.76 9.60 -13.30
C ARG A 94 -1.83 8.53 -13.53
N LEU A 95 -2.50 8.13 -12.46
CA LEU A 95 -3.56 7.13 -12.52
C LEU A 95 -4.81 7.70 -13.18
N LYS A 96 -5.30 7.06 -14.24
CA LYS A 96 -6.63 7.37 -14.79
C LYS A 96 -7.68 7.05 -13.75
N ASN A 97 -8.47 8.05 -13.39
CA ASN A 97 -9.55 7.89 -12.42
C ASN A 97 -10.75 8.77 -12.82
N PRO A 98 -11.75 8.22 -13.54
CA PRO A 98 -12.90 8.98 -14.04
C PRO A 98 -13.82 9.50 -12.92
N HIS A 99 -13.59 9.08 -11.67
CA HIS A 99 -14.35 9.51 -10.50
C HIS A 99 -13.79 10.78 -9.85
N THR A 100 -12.72 11.35 -10.39
CA THR A 100 -12.11 12.62 -9.94
C THR A 100 -12.37 13.75 -10.95
N GLU A 101 -12.36 15.00 -10.48
CA GLU A 101 -12.62 16.18 -11.34
C GLU A 101 -11.67 16.25 -12.55
N ASN A 102 -10.39 15.94 -12.36
CA ASN A 102 -9.38 15.99 -13.41
C ASN A 102 -9.17 14.64 -14.13
N SER A 103 -9.99 13.64 -13.83
CA SER A 103 -9.85 12.26 -14.34
C SER A 103 -8.49 11.60 -14.03
N ILE A 104 -7.73 12.16 -13.08
CA ILE A 104 -6.40 11.70 -12.69
C ILE A 104 -6.29 11.68 -11.17
N THR A 105 -5.74 10.59 -10.64
CA THR A 105 -5.26 10.47 -9.27
C THR A 105 -3.73 10.43 -9.29
N ASP A 106 -3.12 11.28 -8.47
CA ASP A 106 -1.66 11.45 -8.37
C ASP A 106 -1.05 10.76 -7.14
N GLU A 107 -1.88 10.27 -6.22
CA GLU A 107 -1.44 9.57 -5.03
C GLU A 107 -2.18 8.25 -4.81
N LEU A 108 -1.45 7.23 -4.36
CA LEU A 108 -2.03 6.06 -3.71
C LEU A 108 -1.60 6.06 -2.25
N PRO A 109 -2.51 6.36 -1.30
CA PRO A 109 -2.13 6.67 0.07
C PRO A 109 -1.73 5.44 0.89
N HIS A 110 -2.11 4.22 0.47
CA HIS A 110 -1.80 3.00 1.21
C HIS A 110 -1.83 1.77 0.31
N LEU A 111 -0.69 1.09 0.18
CA LEU A 111 -0.57 -0.23 -0.45
C LEU A 111 0.21 -1.18 0.47
N PRO A 112 -0.37 -2.31 0.91
CA PRO A 112 0.34 -3.36 1.63
C PRO A 112 1.08 -4.27 0.64
N MET A 113 2.41 -4.25 0.66
CA MET A 113 3.26 -5.00 -0.28
C MET A 113 4.08 -6.05 0.46
N SER A 114 4.38 -7.17 -0.21
CA SER A 114 5.40 -8.11 0.29
C SER A 114 6.80 -7.48 0.24
N VAL A 115 7.67 -7.81 1.20
CA VAL A 115 9.07 -7.33 1.18
C VAL A 115 9.80 -7.71 -0.11
N THR A 116 9.56 -8.90 -0.65
CA THR A 116 10.14 -9.38 -1.92
C THR A 116 9.71 -8.51 -3.11
N SER A 117 8.45 -8.06 -3.13
CA SER A 117 7.95 -7.13 -4.14
C SER A 117 8.64 -5.78 -4.09
N ILE A 118 8.85 -5.24 -2.87
CA ILE A 118 9.57 -3.99 -2.69
C ILE A 118 11.03 -4.16 -3.14
N ASP A 119 11.70 -5.24 -2.72
CA ASP A 119 13.08 -5.54 -3.10
C ASP A 119 13.28 -5.62 -4.61
N ALA A 120 12.32 -6.18 -5.33
CA ALA A 120 12.35 -6.27 -6.78
C ALA A 120 12.03 -4.95 -7.50
N SER A 121 11.48 -3.95 -6.79
CA SER A 121 10.97 -2.71 -7.39
C SER A 121 11.84 -1.49 -7.10
N VAL A 122 12.39 -1.38 -5.89
CA VAL A 122 13.14 -0.17 -5.48
C VAL A 122 14.51 -0.11 -6.14
N MET A 123 14.93 1.10 -6.51
CA MET A 123 16.20 1.36 -7.19
C MET A 123 17.17 2.11 -6.30
N GLN A 124 16.73 3.24 -5.72
CA GLN A 124 17.59 4.14 -4.96
C GLN A 124 16.83 4.79 -3.81
N LEU A 125 17.41 4.79 -2.61
CA LEU A 125 16.93 5.60 -1.49
C LEU A 125 17.18 7.08 -1.82
N VAL A 126 16.11 7.86 -1.84
CA VAL A 126 16.16 9.31 -2.11
C VAL A 126 16.45 10.05 -0.81
N GLU A 127 15.68 9.77 0.23
CA GLU A 127 15.81 10.41 1.53
C GLU A 127 15.20 9.55 2.65
N SER A 128 15.44 9.96 3.89
CA SER A 128 14.77 9.44 5.08
C SER A 128 14.32 10.63 5.92
N LYS A 129 13.01 10.71 6.16
CA LYS A 129 12.36 11.76 6.95
C LYS A 129 11.67 11.15 8.16
N GLU A 130 11.09 12.00 9.00
CA GLU A 130 10.26 11.55 10.11
C GLU A 130 9.15 10.63 9.60
N PRO A 131 8.80 9.55 10.34
CA PRO A 131 7.73 8.64 9.96
C PRO A 131 6.43 9.40 9.66
N PRO A 132 5.75 9.10 8.54
CA PRO A 132 4.51 9.76 8.19
C PRO A 132 3.38 9.32 9.11
N HIS A 133 2.29 10.10 9.09
CA HIS A 133 1.04 9.67 9.70
C HIS A 133 0.52 8.41 9.00
N ILE A 134 0.11 7.41 9.77
CA ILE A 134 -0.43 6.15 9.25
C ILE A 134 -1.87 6.40 8.75
N PRO A 135 -2.18 6.19 7.47
CA PRO A 135 -3.50 6.45 6.91
C PRO A 135 -4.56 5.51 7.49
N GLU A 136 -5.83 5.95 7.56
CA GLU A 136 -6.95 5.12 8.04
C GLU A 136 -7.07 3.78 7.32
N GLY A 137 -6.76 3.75 6.01
CA GLY A 137 -6.75 2.54 5.18
C GLY A 137 -5.85 1.43 5.72
N TYR A 138 -4.78 1.76 6.45
CA TYR A 138 -3.95 0.76 7.13
C TYR A 138 -4.73 0.00 8.20
N TYR A 139 -5.48 0.69 9.06
CA TYR A 139 -6.22 0.05 10.15
C TYR A 139 -7.35 -0.83 9.62
N LEU A 140 -8.07 -0.35 8.59
CA LEU A 140 -9.10 -1.13 7.90
C LEU A 140 -8.51 -2.39 7.24
N TRP A 141 -7.37 -2.24 6.56
CA TRP A 141 -6.65 -3.37 5.98
C TRP A 141 -6.20 -4.34 7.07
N LYS A 142 -5.67 -3.85 8.19
CA LYS A 142 -5.14 -4.70 9.27
C LYS A 142 -6.22 -5.61 9.85
N GLU A 143 -7.38 -5.04 10.18
CA GLU A 143 -8.53 -5.80 10.67
C GLU A 143 -8.98 -6.86 9.65
N ALA A 144 -9.05 -6.50 8.37
CA ALA A 144 -9.40 -7.43 7.31
C ALA A 144 -8.32 -8.51 7.10
N TYR A 145 -7.04 -8.16 7.19
CA TYR A 145 -5.92 -9.09 7.02
C TYR A 145 -5.88 -10.13 8.13
N GLU A 146 -6.05 -9.70 9.38
CA GLU A 146 -6.12 -10.59 10.56
C GLU A 146 -7.29 -11.56 10.49
N THR A 147 -8.38 -11.18 9.80
CA THR A 147 -9.55 -12.04 9.58
C THR A 147 -9.51 -12.81 8.25
N GLY A 148 -8.39 -12.79 7.52
CA GLY A 148 -8.18 -13.50 6.25
C GLY A 148 -9.00 -12.94 5.08
N LYS A 149 -9.47 -11.70 5.20
CA LYS A 149 -10.32 -10.99 4.24
C LYS A 149 -9.55 -10.00 3.36
N ALA A 150 -8.34 -9.62 3.76
CA ALA A 150 -7.41 -8.85 2.94
C ALA A 150 -6.11 -9.62 2.72
N GLY A 151 -5.38 -9.22 1.68
CA GLY A 151 -4.08 -9.79 1.33
C GLY A 151 -3.01 -8.72 1.21
N VAL A 152 -1.87 -9.13 0.68
CA VAL A 152 -0.75 -8.27 0.32
C VAL A 152 -0.48 -8.38 -1.18
N TYR A 153 0.00 -7.31 -1.78
CA TYR A 153 0.45 -7.33 -3.17
C TYR A 153 1.80 -8.06 -3.27
N THR A 154 1.85 -9.04 -4.17
CA THR A 154 3.04 -9.84 -4.50
C THR A 154 3.60 -9.55 -5.90
N LEU A 155 2.97 -8.62 -6.62
CA LEU A 155 3.45 -8.09 -7.90
C LEU A 155 4.56 -7.05 -7.67
N SER A 156 5.29 -6.64 -8.71
CA SER A 156 6.12 -5.43 -8.62
C SER A 156 5.27 -4.19 -8.34
N VAL A 157 5.84 -3.12 -7.79
CA VAL A 157 5.12 -1.86 -7.52
C VAL A 157 4.47 -1.33 -8.80
N LYS A 158 5.19 -1.38 -9.93
CA LYS A 158 4.70 -0.99 -11.26
C LYS A 158 3.43 -1.76 -11.68
N GLU A 159 3.42 -3.07 -11.46
CA GLU A 159 2.29 -3.94 -11.80
C GLU A 159 1.12 -3.75 -10.83
N ALA A 160 1.40 -3.52 -9.53
CA ALA A 160 0.38 -3.18 -8.55
C ALA A 160 -0.34 -1.87 -8.93
N VAL A 161 0.40 -0.85 -9.38
CA VAL A 161 -0.18 0.41 -9.90
C VAL A 161 -1.12 0.14 -11.09
N ASN A 162 -0.73 -0.73 -12.02
CA ASN A 162 -1.62 -1.11 -13.13
C ASN A 162 -2.90 -1.80 -12.64
N ALA A 163 -2.78 -2.76 -11.71
CA ALA A 163 -3.93 -3.47 -11.17
C ALA A 163 -4.89 -2.52 -10.43
N VAL A 164 -4.36 -1.55 -9.67
CA VAL A 164 -5.16 -0.52 -9.01
C VAL A 164 -5.85 0.37 -10.04
N GLU A 165 -5.14 0.84 -11.08
CA GLU A 165 -5.76 1.63 -12.15
C GLU A 165 -6.89 0.85 -12.84
N GLU A 166 -6.67 -0.41 -13.18
CA GLU A 166 -7.70 -1.27 -13.77
C GLU A 166 -8.92 -1.41 -12.85
N ALA A 167 -8.74 -1.60 -11.55
CA ALA A 167 -9.83 -1.71 -10.59
C ALA A 167 -10.63 -0.40 -10.44
N ILE A 168 -9.97 0.75 -10.51
CA ILE A 168 -10.62 2.07 -10.44
C ILE A 168 -11.52 2.34 -11.66
N ASN A 169 -11.11 1.83 -12.83
CA ASN A 169 -11.76 2.10 -14.12
C ASN A 169 -12.82 1.05 -14.53
N GLN A 170 -13.14 0.10 -13.65
CA GLN A 170 -14.25 -0.85 -13.81
C GLN A 170 -15.57 -0.27 -13.31
#